data_AF-A0A7S0B9M9-F1
#
_entry.id   AF-A0A7S0B9M9-F1
#
_cell.length_a   1.000
_cell.length_b   1.000
_cell.length_c   1.000
_cell.angle_alpha   90.00
_cell.angle_beta   90.00
_cell.angle_gamma   90.00
#
_symmetry.space_group_name_H-M   'P 1'
#
loop_
_entity.id
_entity.type
_entity.pdbx_description
1 polymer ?
#
loop_
_entity_poly.entity_id
_entity_poly.type
_entity_poly.pdbx_seq_one_letter_code
_entity_poly.pdbx_strand_id
1 'polypeptide(L)'
;LGDLKGKYHPLRGSSSFAPEPKGMSEEMEDELQANHFLFDEPDSNLLLSSGYGKNWPEARGIFVSDIGDTAVWINEAEHLKVICRRDGQDLRAAFERFVGTAEALRA
;
A
#
# COMPACT_ATOMS: atom_id res chain seq x y z
N LEU A 1 17.86 4.78 -11.11
CA LEU A 1 16.75 4.14 -10.37
C LEU A 1 15.61 3.94 -11.35
N GLY A 2 15.14 2.70 -11.56
CA GLY A 2 14.01 2.45 -12.46
C GLY A 2 12.78 3.27 -12.06
N ASP A 3 11.89 3.56 -13.01
CA ASP A 3 10.74 4.44 -12.83
C ASP A 3 9.95 4.02 -11.56
N LEU A 4 9.98 4.87 -10.52
CA LEU A 4 9.18 4.74 -9.30
C LEU A 4 7.87 5.53 -9.41
N LYS A 5 7.54 6.00 -10.62
CA LYS A 5 6.22 6.55 -10.90
C LYS A 5 5.16 5.51 -10.58
N GLY A 6 4.03 6.03 -10.14
CA GLY A 6 2.94 5.25 -9.62
C GLY A 6 1.84 6.16 -9.15
N LYS A 7 0.81 5.55 -8.58
CA LYS A 7 -0.38 6.23 -8.11
C LYS A 7 -0.73 5.81 -6.69
N TYR A 8 -1.18 6.77 -5.90
CA TYR A 8 -1.76 6.54 -4.59
C TYR A 8 -3.26 6.28 -4.71
N HIS A 9 -3.71 5.24 -4.03
CA HIS A 9 -5.10 4.79 -3.98
C HIS A 9 -5.56 4.74 -2.52
N PRO A 10 -6.42 5.68 -2.08
CA PRO A 10 -7.07 5.58 -0.77
C PRO A 10 -7.95 4.33 -0.69
N LEU A 11 -8.08 3.73 0.49
CA LEU A 11 -8.99 2.59 0.69
C LEU A 11 -10.42 2.93 0.29
N ARG A 12 -11.14 1.96 -0.28
CA ARG A 12 -12.53 2.12 -0.70
C ARG A 12 -13.37 2.65 0.47
N GLY A 13 -14.17 3.69 0.20
CA GLY A 13 -14.97 4.36 1.21
C GLY A 13 -14.26 5.47 1.99
N SER A 14 -12.94 5.65 1.85
CA SER A 14 -12.25 6.78 2.49
C SER A 14 -12.56 8.11 1.80
N SER A 15 -12.75 9.14 2.61
CA SER A 15 -12.93 10.54 2.19
C SER A 15 -11.70 11.42 2.44
N SER A 16 -10.63 10.82 3.00
CA SER A 16 -9.42 11.52 3.43
C SER A 16 -8.52 12.08 2.32
N PHE A 17 -8.75 11.72 1.07
CA PHE A 17 -7.95 12.16 -0.07
C PHE A 17 -8.81 12.90 -1.11
N ALA A 18 -8.65 14.21 -1.20
CA ALA A 18 -9.50 15.08 -2.02
C ALA A 18 -9.60 14.70 -3.52
N PRO A 19 -8.53 14.22 -4.19
CA PRO A 19 -8.64 13.77 -5.58
C PRO A 19 -9.50 12.51 -5.79
N GLU A 20 -9.64 11.67 -4.76
CA GLU A 20 -10.46 10.43 -4.79
C GLU A 20 -11.34 10.36 -3.53
N PRO A 21 -12.42 11.16 -3.46
CA PRO A 21 -13.18 11.39 -2.22
C PRO A 21 -14.06 10.21 -1.76
N LYS A 22 -14.01 9.08 -2.46
CA LYS A 22 -14.73 7.84 -2.12
C LYS A 22 -13.79 6.64 -2.00
N GLY A 23 -12.48 6.86 -2.01
CA GLY A 23 -11.52 5.77 -2.11
C GLY A 23 -11.33 5.26 -3.53
N MET A 24 -10.55 4.19 -3.65
CA MET A 24 -10.41 3.39 -4.86
C MET A 24 -11.74 2.75 -5.29
N SER A 25 -11.83 2.37 -6.58
CA SER A 25 -12.96 1.62 -7.10
C SER A 25 -12.92 0.16 -6.67
N GLU A 26 -14.04 -0.55 -6.80
CA GLU A 26 -14.13 -1.99 -6.52
C GLU A 26 -13.19 -2.80 -7.43
N GLU A 27 -13.07 -2.42 -8.70
CA GLU A 27 -12.17 -3.10 -9.64
C GLU A 27 -10.70 -2.95 -9.26
N MET A 28 -10.30 -1.77 -8.76
CA MET A 28 -8.93 -1.55 -8.26
C MET A 28 -8.69 -2.32 -6.97
N GLU A 29 -9.66 -2.37 -6.06
CA GLU A 29 -9.56 -3.17 -4.84
C GLU A 29 -9.37 -4.66 -5.14
N ASP A 30 -10.16 -5.20 -6.07
CA ASP A 30 -10.05 -6.58 -6.55
C ASP A 30 -8.67 -6.85 -7.18
N GLU A 31 -8.15 -5.92 -7.97
CA GLU A 31 -6.82 -6.01 -8.57
C GLU A 31 -5.71 -6.04 -7.50
N LEU A 32 -5.79 -5.15 -6.51
CA LEU A 32 -4.81 -5.11 -5.42
C LEU A 32 -4.88 -6.37 -4.55
N GLN A 33 -6.07 -6.90 -4.32
CA GLN A 33 -6.25 -8.15 -3.59
C GLN A 33 -5.67 -9.34 -4.37
N ALA A 34 -5.95 -9.44 -5.67
CA ALA A 34 -5.41 -10.47 -6.54
C ALA A 34 -3.87 -10.45 -6.62
N ASN A 35 -3.26 -9.26 -6.53
CA ASN A 35 -1.82 -9.08 -6.54
C ASN A 35 -1.16 -9.23 -5.16
N HIS A 36 -1.93 -9.51 -4.10
CA HIS A 36 -1.48 -9.55 -2.71
C HIS A 36 -0.86 -8.23 -2.21
N PHE A 37 -1.36 -7.11 -2.73
CA PHE A 37 -0.98 -5.77 -2.29
C PHE A 37 -2.03 -5.11 -1.41
N LEU A 38 -3.26 -5.61 -1.36
CA LEU A 38 -4.27 -5.09 -0.42
C LEU A 38 -4.03 -5.65 0.99
N PHE A 39 -4.29 -4.82 2.00
CA PHE A 39 -4.33 -5.23 3.41
C PHE A 39 -5.76 -5.16 3.93
N ASP A 40 -6.08 -6.05 4.87
CA ASP A 40 -7.43 -6.25 5.37
C ASP A 40 -7.79 -5.30 6.52
N GLU A 41 -9.09 -5.10 6.73
CA GLU A 41 -9.60 -4.44 7.92
C GLU A 41 -9.22 -5.23 9.19
N PRO A 42 -8.76 -4.57 10.26
CA PRO A 42 -8.40 -5.23 11.50
C PRO A 42 -9.62 -5.88 12.16
N ASP A 43 -9.60 -7.21 12.31
CA ASP A 43 -10.64 -7.99 12.99
C ASP A 43 -10.18 -8.53 14.36
N SER A 44 -8.88 -8.49 14.63
CA SER A 44 -8.28 -9.03 15.84
C SER A 44 -8.59 -8.17 17.07
N ASN A 45 -9.11 -8.82 18.13
CA ASN A 45 -9.34 -8.19 19.44
C ASN A 45 -8.09 -7.47 19.99
N LEU A 46 -6.89 -7.99 19.73
CA LEU A 46 -5.64 -7.36 20.16
C LEU A 46 -5.42 -6.01 19.46
N LEU A 47 -5.67 -5.94 18.15
CA LEU A 47 -5.52 -4.71 17.36
C LEU A 47 -6.64 -3.72 17.70
N LEU A 48 -7.88 -4.18 17.78
CA LEU A 48 -9.02 -3.32 18.10
C LEU A 48 -8.88 -2.67 19.48
N SER A 49 -8.40 -3.42 20.48
CA SER A 49 -8.18 -2.90 21.83
C SER A 49 -7.06 -1.86 21.95
N SER A 50 -6.09 -1.85 21.02
CA SER A 50 -5.05 -0.81 20.95
C SER A 50 -5.51 0.48 20.27
N GLY A 51 -6.73 0.50 19.73
CA GLY A 51 -7.26 1.62 18.94
C GLY A 51 -6.81 1.61 17.48
N TYR A 52 -6.12 0.55 17.04
CA TYR A 52 -5.67 0.39 15.65
C TYR A 52 -6.83 0.59 14.66
N GLY A 53 -8.02 0.01 14.91
CA GLY A 53 -9.15 0.08 13.98
C GLY A 53 -9.90 1.41 13.98
N LYS A 54 -9.48 2.39 14.77
CA LYS A 54 -10.19 3.66 14.90
C LYS A 54 -10.19 4.41 13.56
N ASN A 55 -11.37 4.89 13.17
CA ASN A 55 -11.61 5.65 11.94
C ASN A 55 -11.32 4.90 10.64
N TRP A 56 -11.25 3.56 10.64
CA TRP A 56 -11.18 2.81 9.39
C TRP A 56 -12.34 3.21 8.44
N PRO A 57 -12.12 3.41 7.13
CA PRO A 57 -10.86 3.27 6.37
C PRO A 57 -10.07 4.60 6.19
N GLU A 58 -10.36 5.63 6.97
CA GLU A 58 -9.84 6.98 6.76
C GLU A 58 -8.32 7.12 6.95
N ALA A 59 -7.71 7.95 6.10
CA ALA A 59 -6.27 8.21 6.02
C ALA A 59 -5.42 6.97 5.70
N ARG A 60 -6.03 5.90 5.19
CA ARG A 60 -5.36 4.66 4.78
C ARG A 60 -5.42 4.49 3.28
N GLY A 61 -4.39 3.86 2.72
CA GLY A 61 -4.34 3.57 1.30
C GLY A 61 -3.06 2.89 0.88
N ILE A 62 -2.91 2.72 -0.42
CA ILE A 62 -1.83 1.98 -1.04
C ILE A 62 -1.28 2.81 -2.20
N PHE A 63 0.02 3.02 -2.24
CA PHE A 63 0.70 3.46 -3.44
C PHE A 63 1.17 2.25 -4.23
N VAL A 64 1.01 2.26 -5.55
CA VAL A 64 1.50 1.20 -6.44
C VAL A 64 2.29 1.83 -7.58
N SER A 65 3.48 1.28 -7.88
CA SER A 65 4.27 1.69 -9.03
C SER A 65 3.55 1.34 -10.33
N ASP A 66 3.75 2.13 -11.40
CA ASP A 66 3.17 1.87 -12.72
C ASP A 66 3.59 0.50 -13.29
N ILE A 67 4.75 0.00 -12.84
CA ILE A 67 5.29 -1.31 -13.21
C ILE A 67 4.58 -2.44 -12.43
N GLY A 68 3.90 -2.14 -11.32
CA GLY A 68 3.23 -3.12 -10.47
C GLY A 68 4.17 -3.98 -9.62
N ASP A 69 5.44 -3.62 -9.53
CA ASP A 69 6.47 -4.38 -8.80
C ASP A 69 6.71 -3.87 -7.37
N THR A 70 6.15 -2.71 -7.04
CA THR A 70 6.40 -2.03 -5.77
C THR A 70 5.10 -1.44 -5.26
N ALA A 71 4.77 -1.72 -4.01
CA ALA A 71 3.66 -1.13 -3.31
C ALA A 71 4.11 -0.53 -1.97
N VAL A 72 3.42 0.49 -1.50
CA VAL A 72 3.62 1.05 -0.16
C VAL A 72 2.26 1.10 0.52
N TRP A 73 2.13 0.49 1.69
CA TRP A 73 0.95 0.66 2.55
C TRP A 73 1.11 1.91 3.40
N ILE A 74 0.05 2.70 3.49
CA ILE A 74 -0.01 3.92 4.28
C ILE A 74 -0.97 3.68 5.45
N ASN A 75 -0.49 3.93 6.68
CA ASN A 75 -1.26 3.89 7.93
C ASN A 75 -2.02 2.57 8.17
N GLU A 76 -1.33 1.45 7.96
CA GLU A 76 -1.80 0.13 8.41
C GLU A 76 -1.46 -0.04 9.90
N ALA A 77 -0.53 -0.91 10.29
CA ALA A 77 0.03 -1.00 11.65
C ALA A 77 1.11 0.03 11.90
N GLU A 78 1.83 0.35 10.83
CA GLU A 78 2.92 1.30 10.79
C GLU A 78 2.51 2.41 9.81
N HIS A 79 3.17 3.56 9.91
CA HIS A 79 2.87 4.67 8.99
C HIS A 79 3.17 4.30 7.53
N LEU A 80 4.25 3.55 7.29
CA LEU A 80 4.68 3.12 5.97
C LEU A 80 5.21 1.70 6.03
N LYS A 81 4.72 0.85 5.12
CA LYS A 81 5.28 -0.48 4.86
C LYS A 81 5.56 -0.62 3.37
N VAL A 82 6.83 -0.78 3.01
CA VAL A 82 7.27 -0.93 1.61
C VAL A 82 7.30 -2.41 1.25
N ILE A 83 6.66 -2.75 0.14
CA ILE A 83 6.56 -4.09 -0.40
C ILE A 83 7.14 -4.07 -1.82
N CYS A 84 8.07 -4.97 -2.09
CA CYS A 84 8.62 -5.16 -3.43
C CYS A 84 8.41 -6.61 -3.86
N ARG A 85 7.81 -6.79 -5.03
CA ARG A 85 7.57 -8.08 -5.64
C ARG A 85 8.38 -8.20 -6.92
N ARG A 86 8.96 -9.37 -7.13
CA ARG A 86 9.55 -9.79 -8.40
C ARG A 86 9.10 -11.20 -8.70
N ASP A 87 8.67 -11.44 -9.92
CA ASP A 87 8.42 -12.80 -10.37
C ASP A 87 9.77 -13.53 -10.58
N GLY A 88 9.77 -14.84 -10.31
CA GLY A 88 10.98 -15.65 -10.35
C GLY A 88 11.74 -15.68 -9.03
N GLN A 89 13.05 -15.96 -9.09
CA GLN A 89 13.89 -16.24 -7.91
C GLN A 89 15.01 -15.21 -7.70
N ASP A 90 14.96 -14.07 -8.41
CA ASP A 90 15.98 -13.02 -8.28
C ASP A 90 15.72 -12.13 -7.06
N LEU A 91 16.01 -12.69 -5.88
CA LEU A 91 15.91 -11.98 -4.60
C LEU A 91 16.85 -10.77 -4.54
N ARG A 92 17.98 -10.80 -5.24
CA ARG A 92 18.93 -9.68 -5.27
C ARG A 92 18.31 -8.47 -5.94
N ALA A 93 17.70 -8.64 -7.11
CA ALA A 93 17.00 -7.56 -7.80
C ALA A 93 15.79 -7.03 -7.01
N ALA A 94 15.05 -7.92 -6.32
CA ALA A 94 13.96 -7.50 -5.43
C ALA A 94 14.47 -6.63 -4.27
N PHE A 95 15.59 -7.01 -3.66
CA PHE A 95 16.20 -6.24 -2.58
C PHE A 95 16.79 -4.90 -3.04
N GLU A 96 17.44 -4.87 -4.21
CA GLU A 96 17.92 -3.61 -4.81
C GLU A 96 16.76 -2.65 -5.09
N ARG A 97 15.60 -3.15 -5.55
CA ARG A 97 14.38 -2.36 -5.73
C ARG A 97 13.84 -1.81 -4.40
N PHE A 98 13.83 -2.64 -3.36
CA PHE A 98 13.43 -2.23 -2.01
C PHE A 98 14.30 -1.10 -1.47
N VAL A 99 15.63 -1.25 -1.52
CA VAL A 99 16.58 -0.24 -1.06
C VAL A 99 16.39 1.06 -1.84
N GLY A 100 16.31 1.00 -3.17
CA GLY A 100 16.10 2.18 -4.01
C GLY A 100 14.79 2.90 -3.71
N THR A 101 13.72 2.16 -3.39
CA THR A 101 12.43 2.75 -2.99
C THR A 101 12.54 3.43 -1.62
N ALA A 102 13.18 2.76 -0.65
CA ALA A 102 13.37 3.31 0.68
C ALA A 102 14.25 4.59 0.68
N GLU A 103 15.26 4.65 -0.18
CA GLU A 103 16.07 5.85 -0.38
C GLU A 103 15.26 6.99 -1.01
N ALA A 104 14.46 6.69 -2.04
CA ALA A 104 13.62 7.67 -2.70
C ALA A 104 12.56 8.29 -1.77
N LEU A 105 12.04 7.52 -0.80
CA LEU A 105 11.08 8.02 0.20
C LEU A 105 11.71 8.97 1.23
N ARG A 106 13.04 8.94 1.40
CA ARG A 106 13.76 9.76 2.38
C ARG A 106 14.30 11.07 1.79
N ALA A 107 14.48 11.12 0.48
CA ALA A 107 15.03 12.26 -0.26
C ALA A 107 14.03 13.41 -0.36
#